data_AF-A0A2X1PH26-F1
#
_entry.id   AF-A0A2X1PH26-F1
#
_cell.length_a   1.000
_cell.length_b   1.000
_cell.length_c   1.000
_cell.angle_alpha   90.00
_cell.angle_beta   90.00
_cell.angle_gamma   90.00
#
_symmetry.space_group_name_H-M   'P 1'
#
loop_
_entity.id
_entity.type
_entity.pdbx_description
1 polymer ?
#
loop_
_entity_poly.entity_id
_entity_poly.type
_entity_poly.pdbx_seq_one_letter_code
_entity_poly.pdbx_strand_id
1 'polypeptide(L)' 'MRKNVELLTGFSNRYDVPEQMTISIGTVFSTGDTRNISLVMTEADKALREAKSEGGNKVIIHHI' A
#
# COMPACT_ATOMS: atom_id res chain seq x y z
N MET A 1 -1.47 1.11 -25.80
CA MET A 1 -1.64 2.25 -24.88
C MET A 1 -2.11 1.70 -23.54
N ARG A 2 -1.33 1.81 -22.45
CA ARG A 2 -1.77 1.38 -21.11
C ARG A 2 -2.86 2.35 -20.64
N LYS A 3 -4.03 1.84 -20.28
CA LYS A 3 -5.09 2.63 -19.62
C LYS A 3 -4.93 2.47 -18.11
N ASN A 4 -5.18 3.54 -17.36
CA ASN A 4 -5.18 3.45 -15.91
C ASN A 4 -6.31 2.52 -15.45
N VAL A 5 -6.00 1.62 -14.52
CA VAL A 5 -6.92 0.57 -14.07
C VAL A 5 -8.15 1.16 -13.37
N GLU A 6 -8.02 2.36 -12.78
CA GLU A 6 -9.16 3.14 -12.25
C GLU A 6 -10.27 3.42 -13.29
N LEU A 7 -9.93 3.54 -14.58
CA LEU A 7 -10.92 3.72 -15.66
C LEU A 7 -11.62 2.41 -16.06
N LEU A 8 -11.10 1.28 -15.60
CA LEU A 8 -11.65 -0.07 -15.80
C LEU A 8 -12.32 -0.60 -14.53
N THR A 9 -12.56 0.26 -13.55
CA THR A 9 -13.13 -0.12 -12.27
C THR A 9 -14.65 -0.05 -12.34
N GLY A 10 -15.32 -1.19 -12.23
CA GLY A 10 -16.77 -1.27 -12.15
C GLY A 10 -17.31 -0.84 -10.79
N PHE A 11 -18.64 -0.72 -10.67
CA PHE A 11 -19.30 -0.54 -9.37
C PHE A 11 -18.84 -1.64 -8.40
N SER A 12 -18.51 -1.27 -7.14
CA SER A 12 -17.87 -2.11 -6.11
C SER A 12 -16.33 -2.22 -6.11
N ASN A 13 -15.61 -1.29 -6.75
CA ASN A 13 -14.12 -1.28 -6.77
C ASN A 13 -13.51 -2.58 -7.32
N ARG A 14 -14.24 -3.29 -8.19
CA ARG A 14 -13.70 -4.44 -8.92
C ARG A 14 -12.97 -3.93 -10.15
N TYR A 15 -11.66 -4.08 -10.11
CA TYR A 15 -10.81 -3.82 -11.25
C TYR A 15 -10.96 -4.97 -12.25
N ASP A 16 -11.31 -4.65 -13.50
CA ASP A 16 -11.31 -5.61 -14.60
C ASP A 16 -9.87 -5.87 -15.06
N VAL A 17 -9.10 -6.54 -14.20
CA VAL A 17 -7.72 -6.94 -14.49
C VAL A 17 -7.74 -8.35 -15.04
N PRO A 18 -7.16 -8.60 -16.23
CA PRO A 18 -7.19 -9.93 -16.87
C PRO A 18 -6.42 -11.00 -16.09
N GLU A 19 -5.55 -10.59 -15.15
CA GLU A 19 -4.72 -11.45 -14.34
C GLU A 19 -5.01 -11.23 -12.85
N GLN A 20 -4.93 -12.29 -12.05
CA GLN A 20 -5.07 -12.20 -10.61
C GLN A 20 -3.94 -11.34 -10.03
N MET A 21 -4.30 -10.22 -9.41
CA MET A 21 -3.35 -9.30 -8.79
C MET A 21 -3.50 -9.26 -7.27
N THR A 22 -2.38 -8.99 -6.60
CA THR A 22 -2.31 -8.78 -5.16
C THR A 22 -1.64 -7.45 -4.85
N ILE A 23 -2.00 -6.83 -3.74
CA ILE A 23 -1.33 -5.63 -3.24
C ILE A 23 -0.50 -5.96 -1.99
N SER A 24 0.61 -5.26 -1.82
CA SER A 24 1.35 -5.24 -0.55
C SER A 24 1.11 -3.89 0.09
N ILE A 25 0.93 -3.85 1.41
CA ILE A 25 0.55 -2.63 2.13
C ILE A 25 1.54 -2.42 3.28
N GLY A 26 2.18 -1.26 3.31
CA GLY A 26 2.91 -0.76 4.47
C GLY A 26 2.06 0.26 5.20
N THR A 27 1.91 0.10 6.51
CA THR A 27 1.17 1.04 7.34
C THR A 27 1.97 1.42 8.58
N VAL A 28 1.71 2.62 9.06
CA VAL A 28 2.32 3.20 10.25
C VAL A 28 1.21 3.71 11.14
N PHE A 29 1.34 3.45 12.43
CA PHE A 29 0.56 4.15 13.44
C PHE A 29 1.49 4.75 14.49
N SER A 30 1.07 5.88 15.06
CA SER A 30 1.76 6.53 16.18
C SER A 30 0.76 6.84 17.27
N THR A 31 1.19 6.68 18.52
CA THR A 31 0.42 7.09 19.70
C THR A 31 0.78 8.49 20.19
N GLY A 32 1.72 9.18 19.54
CA GLY A 32 2.20 10.52 19.88
C GLY A 32 1.88 11.59 18.84
N ASP A 33 2.31 12.82 19.09
CA ASP A 33 2.12 13.97 18.20
C ASP A 33 3.20 13.99 17.10
N THR A 34 3.31 12.91 16.32
CA THR A 34 4.19 12.86 15.13
C THR A 34 3.58 13.69 14.00
N ARG A 35 3.76 15.02 14.07
CA ARG A 35 3.34 15.96 13.01
C ARG A 35 4.26 15.97 11.79
N ASN A 36 5.36 15.23 11.83
CA ASN A 36 6.28 15.16 10.71
C ASN A 36 5.78 14.13 9.68
N ILE A 37 5.01 14.63 8.72
CA ILE A 37 4.46 13.84 7.61
C ILE A 37 5.58 13.10 6.85
N SER A 38 6.73 13.73 6.66
CA SER A 38 7.86 13.08 5.96
C SER A 38 8.35 11.84 6.69
N LEU A 39 8.36 11.86 8.04
CA LEU A 39 8.70 10.68 8.84
C LEU A 39 7.64 9.59 8.66
N VAL A 40 6.36 9.92 8.79
CA VAL A 40 5.25 8.97 8.62
C VAL A 40 5.32 8.29 7.24
N MET A 41 5.51 9.07 6.18
CA MET A 41 5.62 8.55 4.81
C MET A 41 6.86 7.67 4.62
N THR A 42 8.00 8.05 5.20
CA THR A 42 9.23 7.26 5.15
C THR A 42 9.05 5.92 5.85
N GLU A 43 8.42 5.91 7.02
CA GLU A 43 8.21 4.69 7.81
C GLU A 43 7.16 3.77 7.17
N ALA A 44 6.12 4.34 6.55
CA ALA A 44 5.14 3.57 5.79
C ALA A 44 5.75 2.94 4.53
N ASP A 45 6.66 3.65 3.84
CA ASP A 45 7.39 3.11 2.70
C ASP A 45 8.36 1.99 3.11
N LYS A 46 9.01 2.12 4.28
CA LYS A 46 9.82 1.02 4.84
C LYS A 46 8.97 -0.23 5.08
N ALA A 47 7.82 -0.10 5.74
CA ALA A 47 6.89 -1.21 5.95
C ALA A 47 6.43 -1.84 4.62
N LEU A 48 6.16 -1.01 3.60
CA LEU A 48 5.78 -1.49 2.28
C LEU A 48 6.92 -2.25 1.58
N ARG A 49 8.16 -1.75 1.72
CA ARG A 49 9.34 -2.40 1.16
C ARG A 49 9.58 -3.76 1.81
N GLU A 50 9.38 -3.89 3.12
CA GLU A 50 9.43 -5.18 3.82
C GLU A 50 8.37 -6.14 3.28
N ALA A 51 7.12 -5.69 3.17
CA ALA A 51 6.03 -6.48 2.61
C ALA A 51 6.38 -7.03 1.20
N LYS A 52 7.00 -6.20 0.35
CA LYS A 52 7.46 -6.59 -0.99
C LYS A 52 8.64 -7.55 -0.97
N SER A 53 9.63 -7.35 -0.09
CA SER A 53 10.81 -8.21 -0.01
C SER A 53 10.51 -9.62 0.50
N GLU A 54 9.43 -9.78 1.27
CA GLU A 54 9.04 -11.06 1.84
C GLU A 54 7.96 -11.82 1.03
N GLY A 55 7.96 -11.64 -0.29
CA GLY A 55 7.05 -12.35 -1.20
C GLY A 55 5.74 -11.64 -1.52
N GLY A 56 5.51 -10.43 -1.00
CA GLY A 56 4.34 -9.61 -1.32
C GLY A 56 3.04 -10.14 -0.70
N ASN A 57 1.91 -9.64 -1.22
CA ASN A 57 0.55 -9.99 -0.81
C ASN A 57 0.31 -10.01 0.72
N LYS A 58 0.89 -9.03 1.43
CA LYS A 58 0.79 -8.94 2.88
C LYS A 58 0.73 -7.49 3.37
N VAL A 59 0.35 -7.34 4.63
CA VAL A 59 0.31 -6.07 5.34
C VAL A 59 1.38 -6.08 6.42
N ILE A 60 2.23 -5.06 6.43
CA ILE A 60 3.24 -4.83 7.48
C ILE A 60 2.90 -3.53 8.20
N ILE A 61 2.95 -3.57 9.53
CA ILE A 61 2.56 -2.46 10.41
C ILE A 61 3.77 -2.03 11.23
N HIS A 62 4.21 -0.78 11.06
CA HIS A 62 5.23 -0.16 11.90
C HIS A 62 4.57 0.72 12.96
N HIS A 63 5.19 0.76 14.14
CA HIS A 63 4.82 1.67 15.22
C HIS A 63 5.93 2.70 15.43
N ILE A 64 5.57 3.98 15.49
CA ILE A 64 6.52 5.10 15.64
C ILE A 64 6.10 6.09 16.72
#